data_AF-A0AAU9URL0-F1
#
_entry.id   AF-A0AAU9URL0-F1
#
_cell.length_a   1.000
_cell.length_b   1.000
_cell.length_c   1.000
_cell.angle_alpha   90.00
_cell.angle_beta   90.00
_cell.angle_gamma   90.00
#
_symmetry.space_group_name_H-M   'P 1'
#
loop_
_entity.id
_entity.type
_entity.pdbx_description
1 polymer ?
#
loop_
_entity_poly.entity_id
_entity_poly.type
_entity_poly.pdbx_seq_one_letter_code
_entity_poly.pdbx_strand_id
1 'polypeptide(L)'
;MERKVIKSECRKMILKVKEFCELESKNKELLIPLKNVQMRIAAMTGVFVKKVSRITKEGKNRPQTKKVDLDNFELSAIRQKIHFTWLRKSYIR
;
A
#
# COMPACT_ATOMS: atom_id res chain seq x y z
N MET A 1 -28.62 5.94 16.54
CA MET A 1 -27.36 6.03 15.75
C MET A 1 -27.34 7.38 15.06
N GLU A 2 -26.32 8.20 15.32
CA GLU A 2 -26.14 9.45 14.56
C GLU A 2 -26.01 9.16 13.07
N ARG A 3 -26.79 9.89 12.25
CA ARG A 3 -26.73 9.79 10.79
C ARG A 3 -25.50 10.54 10.28
N LYS A 4 -24.37 9.87 10.19
CA LYS A 4 -23.18 10.43 9.54
C LYS A 4 -23.35 10.41 8.03
N VAL A 5 -23.21 11.57 7.39
CA VAL A 5 -23.29 11.68 5.93
C VAL A 5 -22.06 11.03 5.30
N ILE A 6 -22.28 9.94 4.58
CA ILE A 6 -21.23 9.25 3.83
C ILE A 6 -20.90 10.07 2.57
N LYS A 7 -19.60 10.29 2.30
CA LYS A 7 -19.12 10.97 1.09
C LYS A 7 -19.58 10.26 -0.19
N SER A 8 -19.83 11.03 -1.24
CA SER A 8 -20.35 10.53 -2.53
C SER A 8 -19.49 9.41 -3.12
N GLU A 9 -18.17 9.50 -3.03
CA GLU A 9 -17.26 8.49 -3.57
C GLU A 9 -17.39 7.13 -2.86
N CYS A 10 -17.52 7.14 -1.52
CA CYS A 10 -17.74 5.92 -0.76
C CYS A 10 -19.10 5.27 -1.11
N ARG A 11 -20.12 6.06 -1.43
CA ARG A 11 -21.43 5.52 -1.88
C ARG A 11 -21.29 4.76 -3.20
N LYS A 12 -20.53 5.27 -4.17
CA LYS A 12 -20.27 4.56 -5.44
C LYS A 12 -19.59 3.22 -5.20
N MET A 13 -18.61 3.17 -4.30
CA MET A 13 -17.95 1.92 -3.92
C MET A 13 -18.95 0.93 -3.30
N ILE A 14 -19.80 1.38 -2.37
CA ILE A 14 -20.83 0.53 -1.75
C ILE A 14 -21.80 -0.02 -2.80
N LEU A 15 -22.21 0.78 -3.78
CA LEU A 15 -23.07 0.33 -4.88
C LEU A 15 -22.41 -0.77 -5.72
N LYS A 16 -21.13 -0.62 -6.05
CA LYS A 16 -20.37 -1.67 -6.78
C LYS A 16 -20.27 -2.98 -5.98
N VAL A 17 -20.01 -2.89 -4.68
CA VAL A 17 -19.97 -4.07 -3.80
C VAL A 17 -21.33 -4.77 -3.80
N LYS A 18 -22.42 -4.00 -3.69
CA LYS A 18 -23.79 -4.51 -3.75
C LYS A 18 -24.06 -5.24 -5.08
N GLU A 19 -23.75 -4.60 -6.21
CA GLU A 19 -23.92 -5.19 -7.55
C GLU A 19 -23.16 -6.51 -7.68
N PHE A 20 -21.91 -6.57 -7.20
CA PHE A 20 -21.11 -7.80 -7.22
C PHE A 20 -21.77 -8.93 -6.42
N CYS A 21 -22.26 -8.64 -5.20
CA CYS A 21 -22.96 -9.62 -4.37
C CYS A 21 -24.27 -10.09 -5.00
N GLU A 22 -25.03 -9.19 -5.64
CA GLU A 22 -26.26 -9.56 -6.36
C GLU A 22 -25.97 -10.46 -7.55
N LEU A 23 -24.86 -10.25 -8.27
CA LEU A 23 -24.44 -11.11 -9.37
C LEU A 23 -24.08 -12.53 -8.88
N GLU A 24 -23.36 -12.66 -7.77
CA GLU A 24 -23.09 -13.97 -7.16
C GLU A 24 -24.39 -14.65 -6.71
N SER A 25 -25.33 -13.91 -6.14
CA SER A 25 -26.64 -14.43 -5.73
C SER A 25 -27.47 -14.93 -6.92
N LYS A 26 -27.46 -14.21 -8.04
CA LYS A 26 -28.17 -14.61 -9.28
C LYS A 26 -27.58 -15.87 -9.91
N ASN A 27 -26.25 -15.98 -9.92
CA ASN A 27 -25.56 -17.11 -10.54
C ASN A 27 -25.54 -18.37 -9.66
N LYS A 28 -25.90 -18.26 -8.36
CA LYS A 28 -25.81 -19.33 -7.35
C LYS A 28 -24.42 -19.97 -7.25
N GLU A 29 -23.40 -19.30 -7.79
CA GLU A 29 -22.03 -19.74 -7.83
C GLU A 29 -21.10 -18.54 -7.57
N LEU A 30 -19.95 -18.83 -6.99
CA LEU A 30 -18.92 -17.84 -6.74
C LEU A 30 -18.26 -17.43 -8.05
N LEU A 31 -18.42 -16.16 -8.44
CA LEU A 31 -17.76 -15.58 -9.62
C LEU A 31 -16.23 -15.66 -9.50
N ILE A 32 -15.72 -15.55 -8.28
CA ILE A 32 -14.29 -15.58 -7.98
C ILE A 32 -14.06 -16.53 -6.81
N PRO A 33 -13.13 -17.51 -6.91
CA PRO A 33 -12.85 -18.42 -5.81
C PRO A 33 -12.44 -17.69 -4.51
N LEU A 34 -12.90 -18.18 -3.36
CA LEU A 34 -12.59 -17.61 -2.04
C LEU A 34 -11.10 -17.59 -1.71
N LYS A 35 -10.32 -18.52 -2.31
CA LYS A 35 -8.87 -18.56 -2.18
C LYS A 35 -8.18 -17.29 -2.69
N ASN A 36 -8.78 -16.62 -3.69
CA ASN A 36 -8.22 -15.43 -4.34
C ASN A 36 -8.80 -14.13 -3.74
N VAL A 37 -8.53 -13.90 -2.44
CA VAL A 37 -9.06 -12.78 -1.65
C VAL A 37 -8.77 -11.41 -2.30
N GLN A 38 -7.56 -11.19 -2.82
CA GLN A 38 -7.18 -9.91 -3.44
C GLN A 38 -7.95 -9.61 -4.73
N MET A 39 -8.23 -10.65 -5.53
CA MET A 39 -9.02 -10.53 -6.75
C MET A 39 -10.48 -10.21 -6.41
N ARG A 40 -11.04 -10.83 -5.36
CA ARG A 40 -12.40 -10.52 -4.87
C ARG A 40 -12.50 -9.07 -4.42
N ILE A 41 -11.56 -8.59 -3.60
CA ILE A 41 -11.54 -7.19 -3.15
C ILE A 41 -11.47 -6.25 -4.35
N ALA A 42 -10.59 -6.54 -5.32
CA ALA A 42 -10.44 -5.73 -6.53
C ALA A 42 -11.75 -5.63 -7.33
N ALA A 43 -12.42 -6.76 -7.56
CA ALA A 43 -13.70 -6.82 -8.27
C ALA A 43 -14.81 -6.07 -7.51
N MET A 44 -14.94 -6.29 -6.20
CA MET A 44 -15.96 -5.65 -5.36
C MET A 44 -15.78 -4.13 -5.24
N THR A 45 -14.53 -3.67 -5.07
CA THR A 45 -14.23 -2.25 -4.84
C THR A 45 -13.94 -1.47 -6.12
N GLY A 46 -13.77 -2.15 -7.26
CA GLY A 46 -13.38 -1.55 -8.53
C GLY A 46 -11.94 -1.01 -8.53
N VAL A 47 -11.08 -1.57 -7.67
CA VAL A 47 -9.69 -1.15 -7.49
C VAL A 47 -8.75 -2.18 -8.11
N PHE A 48 -7.66 -1.73 -8.75
CA PHE A 48 -6.65 -2.66 -9.28
C PHE A 48 -6.04 -3.54 -8.18
N VAL A 49 -5.83 -4.83 -8.49
CA VAL A 49 -5.22 -5.83 -7.60
C VAL A 49 -3.87 -5.36 -7.05
N LYS A 50 -3.05 -4.71 -7.88
CA LYS A 50 -1.76 -4.12 -7.46
C LYS A 50 -1.93 -3.08 -6.36
N LYS A 51 -2.99 -2.27 -6.40
CA LYS A 51 -3.30 -1.26 -5.38
C LYS A 51 -3.81 -1.92 -4.10
N VAL A 52 -4.65 -2.95 -4.20
CA VAL A 52 -5.05 -3.78 -3.03
C VAL A 52 -3.83 -4.41 -2.36
N SER A 53 -2.91 -4.98 -3.13
CA SER A 53 -1.65 -5.55 -2.63
C SER A 53 -0.77 -4.51 -1.92
N ARG A 54 -0.71 -3.27 -2.42
CA ARG A 54 0.00 -2.17 -1.75
C ARG A 54 -0.66 -1.79 -0.41
N ILE A 55 -1.96 -1.55 -0.41
CA ILE A 55 -2.72 -1.17 0.80
C ILE A 55 -2.60 -2.25 1.88
N THR A 56 -2.74 -3.52 1.51
CA THR A 56 -2.59 -4.66 2.44
C THR A 56 -1.16 -4.79 2.99
N LYS A 57 -0.13 -4.39 2.24
CA LYS A 57 1.25 -4.33 2.72
C LYS A 57 1.52 -3.11 3.60
N GLU A 58 0.90 -1.97 3.30
CA GLU A 58 1.01 -0.74 4.10
C GLU A 58 0.42 -0.91 5.50
N GLY A 59 -0.70 -1.64 5.62
CA GLY A 59 -1.31 -1.97 6.92
C GLY A 59 -0.49 -2.93 7.79
N LYS A 60 0.42 -3.71 7.18
CA LYS A 60 1.39 -4.53 7.92
C LYS A 60 2.60 -3.65 8.25
N ASN A 61 2.49 -2.90 9.34
CA ASN A 61 3.58 -2.16 10.01
C ASN A 61 4.89 -2.18 9.22
N ARG A 62 5.01 -1.31 8.20
CA ARG A 62 6.32 -1.03 7.64
C ARG A 62 7.12 -0.56 8.86
N PRO A 63 8.17 -1.27 9.30
CA PRO A 63 8.96 -0.76 10.41
C PRO A 63 9.40 0.62 9.96
N GLN A 64 8.88 1.66 10.64
CA GLN A 64 9.40 2.99 10.40
C GLN A 64 10.89 2.84 10.66
N THR A 65 11.72 3.12 9.66
CA THR A 65 13.15 3.20 9.86
C THR A 65 13.31 4.24 10.96
N LYS A 66 13.64 3.79 12.18
CA LYS A 66 13.88 4.70 13.29
C LYS A 66 14.91 5.69 12.76
N LYS A 67 14.58 6.98 12.75
CA LYS A 67 15.59 8.00 12.49
C LYS A 67 16.63 7.77 13.58
N VAL A 68 17.84 7.41 13.19
CA VAL A 68 18.97 7.39 14.12
C VAL A 68 19.24 8.85 14.42
N ASP A 69 19.10 9.24 15.68
CA ASP A 69 19.47 10.58 16.13
C ASP A 69 21.00 10.65 16.13
N LEU A 70 21.55 11.04 14.98
CA LEU A 70 22.97 11.27 14.80
C LEU A 70 23.28 12.71 15.19
N ASP A 71 24.31 12.90 16.02
CA ASP A 71 24.77 14.24 16.34
C ASP A 71 25.54 14.87 15.16
N ASN A 72 25.86 16.15 15.26
CA ASN A 72 26.52 16.88 14.17
C ASN A 72 27.95 16.36 13.90
N PHE A 73 28.59 15.74 14.90
CA PHE A 73 29.92 15.15 14.77
C PHE A 73 29.86 13.86 13.96
N GLU A 74 28.94 12.95 14.28
CA GLU A 74 28.69 11.72 13.55
C GLU A 74 28.30 11.99 12.10
N LEU A 75 27.45 13.00 11.85
CA LEU A 75 27.12 13.45 10.50
C LEU A 75 28.34 13.94 9.72
N SER A 76 29.27 14.66 10.35
CA SER A 76 30.51 15.12 9.73
C SER A 76 31.42 13.96 9.36
N ALA A 77 31.59 12.98 10.25
CA ALA A 77 32.39 11.78 10.02
C ALA A 77 31.85 10.95 8.84
N ILE A 78 30.52 10.75 8.78
CA ILE A 78 29.87 10.05 7.67
C ILE A 78 30.10 10.78 6.35
N ARG A 79 29.94 12.11 6.32
CA ARG A 79 30.17 12.94 5.12
C ARG A 79 31.60 12.82 4.63
N GLN A 80 32.58 12.90 5.52
CA GLN A 80 33.99 12.74 5.16
C GLN A 80 34.26 11.34 4.59
N LYS A 81 33.73 10.28 5.23
CA LYS A 81 33.92 8.91 4.77
C LYS A 81 33.34 8.69 3.37
N ILE A 82 32.15 9.22 3.10
CA ILE A 82 31.52 9.19 1.77
C ILE A 82 32.42 9.93 0.76
N HIS A 83 32.85 11.15 1.08
CA HIS A 83 33.71 11.95 0.21
C HIS A 83 35.02 11.24 -0.14
N PHE A 84 35.72 10.68 0.85
CA PHE A 84 36.95 9.90 0.61
C PHE A 84 36.70 8.67 -0.27
N THR A 85 35.56 8.01 -0.11
CA THR A 85 35.20 6.84 -0.93
C THR A 85 34.96 7.24 -2.39
N TRP A 86 34.31 8.39 -2.63
CA TRP A 86 34.13 8.93 -3.99
C TRP A 86 35.46 9.34 -4.63
N LEU A 87 36.31 10.08 -3.91
CA LEU A 87 37.63 10.47 -4.40
C LEU A 87 38.51 9.27 -4.75
N ARG A 88 38.51 8.23 -3.90
CA ARG A 88 39.28 7.01 -4.15
C ARG A 88 38.78 6.25 -5.37
N LYS A 89 37.48 6.22 -5.64
CA LYS A 89 36.92 5.62 -6.86
C LYS A 89 37.29 6.42 -8.12
N SER A 90 37.35 7.74 -8.03
CA SER A 90 37.75 8.60 -9.16
C SER A 90 39.24 8.51 -9.50
N TYR A 91 40.09 8.14 -8.54
CA TYR A 91 41.56 8.04 -8.73
C TYR A 91 42.02 6.66 -9.25
N ILE A 92 41.14 5.64 -9.27
CA ILE A 92 41.43 4.29 -9.78
C ILE A 92 40.84 4.15 -11.21
N ARG A 93 40.95 5.20 -12.03
CA ARG A 93 40.46 5.21 -13.41
C ARG A 93 41.55 5.62 -14.38
#